data_AF-A0A9N9CIM4-F1
#
_entry.id   AF-A0A9N9CIM4-F1
#
_cell.length_a   1.000
_cell.length_b   1.000
_cell.length_c   1.000
_cell.angle_alpha   90.00
_cell.angle_beta   90.00
_cell.angle_gamma   90.00
#
_symmetry.space_group_name_H-M   'P 1'
#
loop_
_entity.id
_entity.type
_entity.pdbx_description
1 polymer ?
#
loop_
_entity_poly.entity_id
_entity_poly.type
_entity_poly.pdbx_seq_one_letter_code
_entity_poly.pdbx_strand_id
1 'polypeptide(L)'
;MEILNKLQEPIPQYVSGTFPAIATIGAAPFNSFRAKLLWIFRILGCPFTGLTYFCNVKNNDPLAMCAYWLPSENFEKEDGKKIPYRPFGHYAMELSPESEQYRKINECVAKSSVLERLGSLATAYFILVGTITAIAKLARVSDRDNCSDWTYLPILLSWTLPAIVIRTIKGKIVVFDPSVKLVNEKIIASKLSSGMRSDSRAHILITAVASITIPWITVAIAYFTPPVSFACRSKFLTIFCSIWSFNNTIAYISHIVGEKTVRGRSVIHSWFCFSGIVIAFLLVFLGILSNGPSWWVTLFGKGCDVSSVCTNG
;
A
#
# COMPACT_ATOMS: atom_id res chain seq x y z
N MET A 1 -29.88 -11.67 4.90
CA MET A 1 -29.90 -10.63 3.85
C MET A 1 -30.07 -9.23 4.44
N GLU A 2 -31.00 -9.05 5.39
CA GLU A 2 -31.19 -7.78 6.13
C GLU A 2 -29.93 -7.24 6.84
N ILE A 3 -29.13 -8.11 7.46
CA ILE A 3 -27.88 -7.69 8.14
C ILE A 3 -26.85 -7.15 7.15
N LEU A 4 -26.74 -7.76 5.97
CA LEU A 4 -25.88 -7.29 4.87
C LEU A 4 -26.38 -5.96 4.30
N ASN A 5 -27.69 -5.79 4.18
CA ASN A 5 -28.28 -4.52 3.72
C ASN A 5 -28.12 -3.39 4.75
N LYS A 6 -28.24 -3.66 6.05
CA LYS A 6 -27.95 -2.69 7.13
C LYS A 6 -26.47 -2.32 7.22
N LEU A 7 -25.57 -3.23 6.85
CA LEU A 7 -24.13 -2.94 6.71
C LEU A 7 -23.81 -2.13 5.44
N GLN A 8 -24.77 -1.95 4.53
CA GLN A 8 -24.63 -1.27 3.23
C GLN A 8 -25.26 0.15 3.21
N GLU A 9 -25.91 0.61 4.29
CA GLU A 9 -26.43 1.99 4.37
C GLU A 9 -25.30 3.04 4.24
N PRO A 10 -25.58 4.20 3.61
CA PRO A 10 -24.59 4.95 2.85
C PRO A 10 -23.63 5.71 3.77
N ILE A 11 -22.56 5.04 4.19
CA ILE A 11 -21.25 5.26 3.60
C ILE A 11 -20.76 6.72 3.75
N PRO A 12 -20.38 7.15 4.98
CA PRO A 12 -19.19 8.00 5.20
C PRO A 12 -18.05 7.20 5.86
N GLN A 13 -18.35 5.99 6.35
CA GLN A 13 -17.42 5.15 7.13
C GLN A 13 -16.32 4.47 6.30
N TYR A 14 -16.53 4.25 5.00
CA TYR A 14 -15.53 3.74 4.05
C TYR A 14 -14.31 4.66 3.87
N VAL A 15 -14.51 5.98 3.88
CA VAL A 15 -13.45 6.98 3.86
C VAL A 15 -12.71 6.99 5.21
N SER A 16 -13.46 7.00 6.33
CA SER A 16 -12.88 6.88 7.68
C SER A 16 -12.15 5.56 7.92
N GLY A 17 -12.60 4.48 7.28
CA GLY A 17 -12.06 3.14 7.42
C GLY A 17 -10.83 2.86 6.57
N THR A 18 -10.59 3.59 5.48
CA THR A 18 -9.46 3.34 4.56
C THR A 18 -8.23 4.22 4.84
N PHE A 19 -8.40 5.37 5.50
CA PHE A 19 -7.26 6.16 5.97
C PHE A 19 -6.32 5.41 6.92
N PRO A 20 -6.78 4.55 7.85
CA PRO A 20 -5.88 3.76 8.68
C PRO A 20 -5.07 2.71 7.88
N ALA A 21 -5.55 2.22 6.73
CA ALA A 21 -4.73 1.41 5.81
C ALA A 21 -3.59 2.23 5.22
N ILE A 22 -3.91 3.42 4.71
CA ILE A 22 -2.93 4.34 4.12
C ILE A 22 -1.89 4.74 5.18
N ALA A 23 -2.34 5.03 6.41
CA ALA A 23 -1.46 5.33 7.54
C ALA A 23 -0.60 4.13 7.96
N THR A 24 -1.16 2.92 7.93
CA THR A 24 -0.43 1.68 8.22
C THR A 24 0.72 1.46 7.25
N ILE A 25 0.44 1.58 5.95
CA ILE A 25 1.45 1.36 4.92
C ILE A 25 2.45 2.52 4.81
N GLY A 26 2.02 3.74 5.13
CA GLY A 26 2.84 4.94 5.27
C GLY A 26 3.50 5.08 6.64
N ALA A 27 3.49 4.05 7.49
CA ALA A 27 4.18 4.09 8.76
C ALA A 27 5.70 4.10 8.53
N ALA A 28 6.34 5.21 8.89
CA ALA A 28 7.78 5.38 8.84
C ALA A 28 8.32 5.91 10.18
N PRO A 29 9.58 5.59 10.52
CA PRO A 29 10.17 5.93 11.80
C PRO A 29 10.69 7.38 11.87
N PHE A 30 10.40 8.22 10.87
CA PHE A 30 10.88 9.60 10.83
C PHE A 30 10.33 10.43 11.99
N ASN A 31 11.16 11.27 12.61
CA ASN A 31 10.73 12.08 13.75
C ASN A 31 9.79 13.25 13.37
N SER A 32 9.92 13.81 12.15
CA SER A 32 9.14 14.98 11.75
C SER A 32 7.81 14.63 11.08
N PHE A 33 6.75 15.37 11.43
CA PHE A 33 5.43 15.23 10.80
C PHE A 33 5.52 15.36 9.27
N ARG A 34 6.24 16.37 8.77
CA ARG A 34 6.44 16.59 7.34
C ARG A 34 7.07 15.38 6.64
N ALA A 35 8.09 14.75 7.23
CA ALA A 35 8.72 13.57 6.63
C ALA A 35 7.78 12.36 6.62
N LYS A 36 6.98 12.16 7.68
CA LYS A 36 5.95 11.12 7.70
C LYS A 36 4.87 11.36 6.66
N LEU A 37 4.39 12.59 6.53
CA LEU A 37 3.37 12.96 5.56
C LEU A 37 3.88 12.78 4.11
N LEU A 38 5.10 13.23 3.82
CA LEU A 38 5.74 12.98 2.52
C LEU A 38 5.91 11.48 2.24
N TRP A 39 6.21 10.68 3.27
CA TRP A 39 6.28 9.24 3.11
C TRP A 39 4.91 8.64 2.80
N ILE A 40 3.85 9.05 3.51
CA ILE A 40 2.47 8.64 3.21
C ILE A 40 2.12 8.97 1.75
N PHE A 41 2.40 10.19 1.28
CA PHE A 41 2.17 10.54 -0.12
C PHE A 41 3.00 9.68 -1.08
N ARG A 42 4.28 9.44 -0.79
CA ARG A 42 5.10 8.53 -1.61
C ARG A 42 4.45 7.15 -1.74
N ILE A 43 4.00 6.55 -0.63
CA ILE A 43 3.38 5.23 -0.65
C ILE A 43 2.05 5.26 -1.41
N LEU A 44 1.26 6.32 -1.22
CA LEU A 44 0.00 6.49 -1.94
C LEU A 44 0.20 6.67 -3.45
N GLY A 45 1.29 7.32 -3.86
CA GLY A 45 1.67 7.46 -5.27
C GLY A 45 2.32 6.20 -5.86
N CYS A 46 2.96 5.39 -5.02
CA CYS A 46 3.67 4.17 -5.41
C CYS A 46 3.50 3.06 -4.34
N PRO A 47 2.39 2.29 -4.41
CA PRO A 47 2.10 1.17 -3.52
C PRO A 47 3.26 0.22 -3.26
N PHE A 48 4.04 -0.08 -4.31
CA PHE A 48 5.18 -1.00 -4.23
C PHE A 48 6.15 -0.61 -3.12
N THR A 49 6.48 0.68 -2.98
CA THR A 49 7.49 1.13 -2.00
C THR A 49 7.12 0.80 -0.55
N GLY A 50 5.83 0.79 -0.22
CA GLY A 50 5.33 0.45 1.11
C GLY A 50 5.19 -1.05 1.27
N LEU A 51 4.66 -1.73 0.25
CA LEU A 51 4.53 -3.19 0.24
C LEU A 51 5.89 -3.89 0.30
N THR A 52 6.94 -3.32 -0.29
CA THR A 52 8.31 -3.83 -0.17
C THR A 52 8.70 -3.96 1.30
N TYR A 53 8.46 -2.93 2.11
CA TYR A 53 8.77 -2.97 3.53
C TYR A 53 7.98 -4.08 4.25
N PHE A 54 6.65 -4.07 4.12
CA PHE A 54 5.83 -5.00 4.90
C PHE A 54 5.96 -6.45 4.44
N CYS A 55 6.06 -6.71 3.14
CA CYS A 55 6.03 -8.06 2.58
C CYS A 55 7.41 -8.71 2.44
N ASN A 56 8.49 -7.93 2.31
CA ASN A 56 9.82 -8.48 1.99
C ASN A 56 10.80 -8.38 3.16
N VAL A 57 10.54 -7.52 4.15
CA VAL A 57 11.33 -7.51 5.38
C VAL A 57 10.79 -8.58 6.31
N LYS A 58 11.68 -9.35 6.94
CA LYS A 58 11.33 -10.35 7.96
C LYS A 58 10.70 -9.67 9.17
N ASN A 59 9.41 -9.42 9.06
CA ASN A 59 8.69 -8.70 10.09
C ASN A 59 8.62 -9.58 11.35
N ASN A 60 8.93 -9.00 12.51
CA ASN A 60 9.30 -9.57 13.82
C ASN A 60 10.80 -9.67 14.17
N ASP A 61 11.69 -9.63 13.18
CA ASP A 61 13.13 -9.50 13.43
C ASP A 61 13.49 -8.00 13.53
N PRO A 62 13.84 -7.49 14.73
CA PRO A 62 14.18 -6.08 14.93
C PRO A 62 15.33 -5.62 14.01
N LEU A 63 16.30 -6.50 13.76
CA LEU A 63 17.44 -6.21 12.88
C LEU A 63 16.97 -5.93 11.45
N ALA A 64 16.25 -6.88 10.83
CA ALA A 64 15.73 -6.68 9.48
C ALA A 64 14.82 -5.44 9.37
N MET A 65 13.97 -5.21 10.39
CA MET A 65 13.05 -4.06 10.43
C MET A 65 13.76 -2.71 10.47
N CYS A 66 14.77 -2.55 11.33
CA CYS A 66 15.53 -1.31 11.45
C CYS A 66 16.51 -1.12 10.29
N ALA A 67 17.22 -2.19 9.92
CA ALA A 67 18.20 -2.14 8.84
C ALA A 67 17.56 -1.75 7.49
N TYR A 68 16.28 -2.07 7.27
CA TYR A 68 15.56 -1.58 6.11
C TYR A 68 15.62 -0.06 6.01
N TRP A 69 15.53 0.68 7.11
CA TRP A 69 15.49 2.15 7.07
C TRP A 69 16.87 2.80 6.85
N LEU A 70 17.94 2.03 6.93
CA LEU A 70 19.31 2.54 6.82
C LEU A 70 19.74 2.73 5.35
N PRO A 71 20.55 3.77 5.06
CA PRO A 71 21.24 3.90 3.79
C PRO A 71 22.32 2.82 3.61
N SER A 72 22.74 2.59 2.36
CA SER A 72 23.74 1.57 2.00
C SER A 72 25.09 1.79 2.67
N GLU A 73 25.40 3.02 3.06
CA GLU A 73 26.63 3.38 3.76
C GLU A 73 26.72 2.79 5.17
N ASN A 74 25.62 2.39 5.79
CA ASN A 74 25.64 1.69 7.08
C ASN A 74 26.00 0.20 6.96
N PHE A 75 26.32 -0.28 5.75
CA PHE A 75 26.63 -1.68 5.52
C PHE A 75 27.98 -1.85 4.84
N GLU A 76 28.72 -2.85 5.28
CA GLU A 76 29.98 -3.26 4.69
C GLU A 76 30.10 -4.78 4.64
N LYS A 77 30.94 -5.27 3.74
CA LYS A 77 31.27 -6.68 3.67
C LYS A 77 32.27 -7.05 4.78
N GLU A 78 32.40 -8.34 5.06
CA GLU A 78 33.40 -8.89 5.99
C GLU A 78 34.84 -8.45 5.67
N ASP A 79 35.15 -8.15 4.41
CA ASP A 79 36.47 -7.66 3.97
C ASP A 79 36.62 -6.12 4.08
N GLY A 80 35.70 -5.43 4.75
CA GLY A 80 35.68 -3.97 4.92
C GLY A 80 35.27 -3.20 3.66
N LYS A 81 34.91 -3.87 2.56
CA LYS A 81 34.49 -3.19 1.34
C LYS A 81 33.07 -2.63 1.47
N LYS A 82 32.90 -1.39 1.03
CA LYS A 82 31.60 -0.70 0.96
C LYS A 82 30.63 -1.43 0.06
N ILE A 83 29.36 -1.43 0.44
CA ILE A 83 28.27 -1.97 -0.37
C ILE A 83 27.58 -0.80 -1.11
N PRO A 84 27.49 -0.83 -2.45
CA PRO A 84 27.00 0.31 -3.22
C PRO A 84 25.47 0.49 -3.20
N TYR A 85 24.73 -0.51 -2.68
CA TYR A 85 23.27 -0.55 -2.62
C TYR A 85 22.81 -1.14 -1.29
N ARG A 86 21.54 -0.91 -0.93
CA ARG A 86 20.94 -1.47 0.29
C ARG A 86 20.80 -2.99 0.19
N PRO A 87 21.12 -3.75 1.25
CA PRO A 87 21.14 -5.22 1.22
C PRO A 87 19.74 -5.84 1.38
N PHE A 88 18.78 -5.45 0.54
CA PHE A 88 17.38 -5.91 0.61
C PHE A 88 16.84 -6.31 -0.78
N GLY A 89 15.82 -7.17 -0.79
CA GLY A 89 15.15 -7.63 -2.00
C GLY A 89 16.13 -8.33 -2.97
N HIS A 90 16.30 -7.77 -4.18
CA HIS A 90 17.21 -8.37 -5.18
C HIS A 90 18.68 -8.48 -4.70
N TYR A 91 19.04 -7.64 -3.74
CA TYR A 91 20.37 -7.53 -3.16
C TYR A 91 20.43 -8.02 -1.70
N ALA A 92 19.47 -8.84 -1.27
CA ALA A 92 19.41 -9.35 0.10
C ALA A 92 20.73 -10.00 0.56
N MET A 93 21.17 -9.62 1.75
CA MET A 93 22.35 -10.15 2.44
C MET A 93 22.00 -10.53 3.88
N GLU A 94 22.82 -11.37 4.49
CA GLU A 94 22.69 -11.74 5.89
C GLU A 94 23.42 -10.69 6.72
N LEU A 95 22.76 -10.20 7.77
CA LEU A 95 23.27 -9.09 8.57
C LEU A 95 23.77 -9.63 9.92
N SER A 96 24.96 -9.22 10.30
CA SER A 96 25.60 -9.64 11.55
C SER A 96 25.99 -8.40 12.35
N PRO A 97 25.06 -7.83 13.15
CA PRO A 97 25.34 -6.69 13.99
C PRO A 97 26.16 -7.11 15.21
N GLU A 98 26.99 -6.21 15.71
CA GLU A 98 27.62 -6.36 17.02
C GLU A 98 26.59 -6.22 18.16
N SER A 99 26.93 -6.70 19.35
CA SER A 99 26.04 -6.67 20.53
C SER A 99 25.50 -5.27 20.84
N GLU A 100 26.35 -4.25 20.73
CA GLU A 100 25.95 -2.86 21.01
C GLU A 100 25.07 -2.28 19.90
N GLN A 101 25.35 -2.61 18.64
CA GLN A 101 24.49 -2.24 17.51
C GLN A 101 23.11 -2.91 17.64
N TYR A 102 23.07 -4.18 18.04
CA TYR A 102 21.84 -4.92 18.29
C TYR A 102 21.03 -4.31 19.44
N ARG A 103 21.68 -3.81 20.49
CA ARG A 103 21.03 -3.06 21.57
C ARG A 103 20.34 -1.80 21.03
N LYS A 104 21.07 -0.96 20.28
CA LYS A 104 20.52 0.27 19.66
C LYS A 104 19.36 -0.03 18.70
N ILE A 105 19.44 -1.12 17.93
CA ILE A 105 18.38 -1.61 17.04
C ILE A 105 17.12 -1.95 17.83
N ASN A 106 17.25 -2.73 18.92
CA ASN A 106 16.11 -3.13 19.73
C ASN A 106 15.40 -1.94 20.36
N GLU A 107 16.15 -0.91 20.77
CA GLU A 107 15.55 0.32 21.28
C GLU A 107 14.73 1.09 20.23
N CYS A 108 14.95 0.85 18.94
CA CYS A 108 14.19 1.50 17.87
C CYS A 108 12.84 0.82 17.60
N VAL A 109 12.62 -0.39 18.12
CA VAL A 109 11.44 -1.21 17.84
C VAL A 109 10.54 -1.29 19.07
N ALA A 110 9.25 -1.02 18.87
CA ALA A 110 8.24 -1.18 19.90
C ALA A 110 7.11 -2.09 19.43
N LYS A 111 6.33 -2.63 20.37
CA LYS A 111 5.07 -3.28 20.03
C LYS A 111 4.07 -2.20 19.59
N SER A 112 3.32 -2.47 18.53
CA SER A 112 2.19 -1.62 18.13
C SER A 112 1.16 -1.56 19.23
N SER A 113 0.60 -0.37 19.44
CA SER A 113 -0.44 -0.14 20.44
C SER A 113 -1.73 -0.89 20.09
N VAL A 114 -2.56 -1.16 21.11
CA VAL A 114 -3.87 -1.80 20.92
C VAL A 114 -4.74 -0.97 19.96
N LEU A 115 -4.72 0.36 20.11
CA LEU A 115 -5.49 1.27 19.26
C LEU A 115 -5.09 1.17 17.78
N GLU A 116 -3.79 1.13 17.48
CA GLU A 116 -3.31 0.97 16.10
C GLU A 116 -3.72 -0.38 15.49
N ARG A 117 -3.70 -1.46 16.29
CA ARG A 117 -4.13 -2.79 15.85
C ARG A 117 -5.63 -2.83 15.59
N LEU A 118 -6.43 -2.24 16.47
CA LEU A 118 -7.89 -2.14 16.30
C LEU A 118 -8.25 -1.29 15.07
N GLY A 119 -7.58 -0.16 14.86
CA GLY A 119 -7.77 0.65 13.65
C GLY A 119 -7.43 -0.11 12.37
N SER A 120 -6.32 -0.86 12.38
CA SER A 120 -5.90 -1.72 11.27
C SER A 120 -6.92 -2.84 11.00
N LEU A 121 -7.45 -3.47 12.05
CA LEU A 121 -8.49 -4.50 11.98
C LEU A 121 -9.81 -3.95 11.44
N ALA A 122 -10.23 -2.78 11.90
CA ALA A 122 -11.42 -2.11 11.38
C ALA A 122 -11.28 -1.87 9.87
N THR A 123 -10.11 -1.41 9.41
CA THR A 123 -9.86 -1.27 7.98
C THR A 123 -9.90 -2.60 7.22
N ALA A 124 -9.26 -3.64 7.75
CA ALA A 124 -9.30 -4.97 7.14
C ALA A 124 -10.75 -5.46 6.99
N TYR A 125 -11.57 -5.29 8.03
CA TYR A 125 -12.99 -5.63 8.00
C TYR A 125 -13.73 -4.92 6.85
N PHE A 126 -13.57 -3.60 6.72
CA PHE A 126 -14.23 -2.85 5.63
C PHE A 126 -13.76 -3.28 4.25
N ILE A 127 -12.46 -3.54 4.06
CA ILE A 127 -11.92 -4.05 2.81
C ILE A 127 -12.52 -5.43 2.47
N LEU A 128 -12.56 -6.35 3.44
CA LEU A 128 -13.08 -7.70 3.24
C LEU A 128 -14.58 -7.71 2.95
N VAL A 129 -15.38 -7.01 3.76
CA VAL A 129 -16.83 -6.90 3.55
C VAL A 129 -17.15 -6.23 2.22
N GLY A 130 -16.41 -5.18 1.86
CA GLY A 130 -16.57 -4.51 0.58
C GLY A 130 -16.25 -5.43 -0.60
N THR A 131 -15.15 -6.18 -0.52
CA THR A 131 -14.73 -7.14 -1.54
C THR A 131 -15.76 -8.28 -1.70
N ILE A 132 -16.21 -8.88 -0.60
CA ILE A 132 -17.24 -9.93 -0.61
C ILE A 132 -18.54 -9.40 -1.22
N THR A 133 -18.94 -8.18 -0.86
CA THR A 133 -20.16 -7.56 -1.40
C THR A 133 -20.06 -7.38 -2.91
N ALA A 134 -18.93 -6.90 -3.43
CA ALA A 134 -18.78 -6.73 -4.88
C ALA A 134 -18.73 -8.07 -5.63
N ILE A 135 -18.06 -9.09 -5.08
CA ILE A 135 -18.05 -10.43 -5.67
C ILE A 135 -19.48 -11.01 -5.68
N ALA A 136 -20.24 -10.86 -4.59
CA ALA A 136 -21.61 -11.31 -4.51
C ALA A 136 -22.51 -10.60 -5.54
N LYS A 137 -22.29 -9.30 -5.78
CA LYS A 137 -22.99 -8.55 -6.84
C LYS A 137 -22.60 -9.06 -8.24
N LEU A 138 -21.31 -9.32 -8.49
CA LEU A 138 -20.82 -9.90 -9.74
C LEU A 138 -21.43 -11.30 -10.00
N ALA A 139 -21.62 -12.12 -8.96
CA ALA A 139 -22.25 -13.43 -9.10
C ALA A 139 -23.76 -13.35 -9.39
N ARG A 140 -24.40 -12.21 -9.11
CA ARG A 140 -25.83 -11.94 -9.34
C ARG A 140 -26.09 -11.10 -10.59
N VAL A 141 -25.18 -11.12 -11.57
CA VAL A 141 -25.28 -10.38 -12.85
C VAL A 141 -26.62 -10.58 -13.60
N SER A 142 -27.41 -11.59 -13.25
CA SER A 142 -28.77 -11.81 -13.77
C SER A 142 -29.85 -10.86 -13.20
N ASP A 143 -29.62 -10.21 -12.05
CA ASP A 143 -30.55 -9.25 -11.44
C ASP A 143 -30.21 -7.83 -11.91
N ARG A 144 -30.66 -7.48 -13.13
CA ARG A 144 -30.43 -6.16 -13.73
C ARG A 144 -31.13 -5.01 -12.99
N ASP A 145 -32.00 -5.33 -12.05
CA ASP A 145 -32.82 -4.36 -11.30
C ASP A 145 -32.14 -3.85 -10.02
N ASN A 146 -30.98 -4.40 -9.63
CA ASN A 146 -30.31 -4.01 -8.39
C ASN A 146 -29.31 -2.87 -8.60
N CYS A 147 -29.81 -1.63 -8.53
CA CYS A 147 -29.03 -0.40 -8.74
C CYS A 147 -28.26 0.11 -7.52
N SER A 148 -28.03 -0.75 -6.52
CA SER A 148 -27.26 -0.37 -5.34
C SER A 148 -25.79 -0.14 -5.69
N ASP A 149 -25.23 0.99 -5.27
CA ASP A 149 -23.80 1.30 -5.47
C ASP A 149 -22.91 0.25 -4.78
N TRP A 150 -21.72 -0.01 -5.32
CA TRP A 150 -20.74 -0.94 -4.74
C TRP A 150 -19.64 -0.17 -4.03
N THR A 151 -18.90 -0.85 -3.17
CA THR A 151 -17.86 -0.25 -2.34
C THR A 151 -16.53 -0.17 -3.09
N TYR A 152 -16.44 0.80 -4.02
CA TYR A 152 -15.27 1.05 -4.88
C TYR A 152 -13.96 1.21 -4.09
N LEU A 153 -13.98 2.05 -3.06
CA LEU A 153 -12.77 2.42 -2.29
C LEU A 153 -12.16 1.23 -1.53
N PRO A 154 -12.94 0.41 -0.80
CA PRO A 154 -12.45 -0.83 -0.19
C PRO A 154 -11.68 -1.74 -1.15
N ILE A 155 -12.19 -1.95 -2.36
CA ILE A 155 -11.56 -2.86 -3.34
C ILE A 155 -10.36 -2.19 -3.99
N LEU A 156 -10.47 -0.90 -4.34
CA LEU A 156 -9.35 -0.11 -4.86
C LEU A 156 -8.16 -0.10 -3.91
N LEU A 157 -8.41 -0.15 -2.60
CA LEU A 157 -7.39 -0.16 -1.55
C LEU A 157 -7.11 -1.56 -0.99
N SER A 158 -7.64 -2.62 -1.59
CA SER A 158 -7.42 -4.01 -1.16
C SER A 158 -5.94 -4.43 -1.21
N TRP A 159 -5.14 -3.78 -2.07
CA TRP A 159 -3.69 -3.97 -2.12
C TRP A 159 -2.99 -3.64 -0.80
N THR A 160 -3.63 -2.92 0.12
CA THR A 160 -3.08 -2.61 1.45
C THR A 160 -3.20 -3.77 2.46
N LEU A 161 -4.04 -4.78 2.17
CA LEU A 161 -4.30 -5.92 3.06
C LEU A 161 -3.04 -6.63 3.57
N PRO A 162 -2.03 -6.95 2.74
CA PRO A 162 -0.82 -7.60 3.22
C PRO A 162 -0.14 -6.80 4.34
N ALA A 163 -0.04 -5.49 4.19
CA ALA A 163 0.57 -4.61 5.20
C ALA A 163 -0.25 -4.58 6.50
N ILE A 164 -1.58 -4.53 6.39
CA ILE A 164 -2.50 -4.52 7.52
C ILE A 164 -2.42 -5.83 8.30
N VAL A 165 -2.52 -6.97 7.61
CA VAL A 165 -2.45 -8.32 8.22
C VAL A 165 -1.13 -8.48 8.96
N ILE A 166 -0.03 -8.10 8.31
CA ILE A 166 1.31 -8.18 8.88
C ILE A 166 1.42 -7.28 10.13
N ARG A 167 0.94 -6.03 10.06
CA ARG A 167 0.98 -5.09 11.21
C ARG A 167 0.14 -5.57 12.38
N THR A 168 -1.03 -6.12 12.12
CA THR A 168 -1.98 -6.59 13.15
C THR A 168 -1.49 -7.87 13.82
N ILE A 169 -1.08 -8.88 13.05
CA ILE A 169 -0.71 -10.20 13.58
C ILE A 169 0.67 -10.14 14.26
N LYS A 170 1.65 -9.51 13.60
CA LYS A 170 3.04 -9.54 14.07
C LYS A 170 3.33 -8.46 15.11
N GLY A 171 2.72 -7.27 14.93
CA GLY A 171 2.55 -6.32 16.02
C GLY A 171 3.81 -5.65 16.55
N LYS A 172 4.93 -5.66 15.82
CA LYS A 172 6.11 -4.81 16.07
C LYS A 172 6.19 -3.71 15.01
N ILE A 173 6.71 -2.55 15.40
CA ILE A 173 6.92 -1.38 14.53
C ILE A 173 8.23 -0.68 14.89
N VAL A 174 8.86 -0.04 13.91
CA VAL A 174 10.01 0.84 14.15
C VAL A 174 9.46 2.22 14.54
N VAL A 175 9.72 2.65 15.77
CA VAL A 175 9.20 3.89 16.33
C VAL A 175 10.22 5.02 16.31
N PHE A 176 11.50 4.70 16.48
CA PHE A 176 12.60 5.66 16.42
C PHE A 176 13.40 5.46 15.14
N ASP A 177 13.82 6.57 14.54
CA ASP A 177 14.63 6.55 13.32
C ASP A 177 16.00 5.88 13.57
N PRO A 178 16.26 4.69 13.00
CA PRO A 178 17.52 4.01 13.21
C PRO A 178 18.68 4.73 12.54
N SER A 179 18.44 5.56 11.52
CA SER A 179 19.49 6.34 10.85
C SER A 179 20.13 7.39 11.77
N VAL A 180 19.39 7.82 12.81
CA VAL A 180 19.90 8.74 13.83
C VAL A 180 20.69 7.98 14.89
N LYS A 181 20.19 6.82 15.35
CA LYS A 181 20.84 6.03 16.41
C LYS A 181 22.10 5.30 15.95
N LEU A 182 22.14 4.88 14.70
CA LEU A 182 23.24 4.12 14.09
C LEU A 182 24.07 5.01 13.15
N VAL A 183 24.12 6.33 13.43
CA VAL A 183 24.95 7.24 12.66
C VAL A 183 26.41 6.79 12.77
N ASN A 184 27.11 6.70 11.64
CA ASN A 184 28.50 6.23 11.51
C ASN A 184 28.77 4.76 11.88
N GLU A 185 27.76 3.99 12.27
CA GLU A 185 27.90 2.55 12.54
C GLU A 185 27.90 1.73 11.24
N LYS A 186 28.68 0.64 11.22
CA LYS A 186 28.75 -0.31 10.11
C LYS A 186 28.25 -1.68 10.55
N ILE A 187 27.20 -2.15 9.89
CA ILE A 187 26.67 -3.51 10.08
C ILE A 187 27.31 -4.40 9.02
N ILE A 188 27.95 -5.47 9.48
CA ILE A 188 28.56 -6.45 8.59
C ILE A 188 27.45 -7.20 7.83
N ALA A 189 27.60 -7.29 6.52
CA ALA A 189 26.68 -7.98 5.63
C ALA A 189 27.42 -9.05 4.82
N SER A 190 27.00 -10.30 5.01
CA SER A 190 27.56 -11.48 4.36
C SER A 190 26.63 -12.02 3.26
N LYS A 191 27.18 -12.83 2.37
CA LYS A 191 26.41 -13.35 1.23
C LYS A 191 25.35 -14.33 1.72
N LEU A 192 24.09 -14.05 1.38
CA LEU A 192 23.01 -15.03 1.49
C LEU A 192 23.32 -16.28 0.65
N SER A 193 22.90 -17.44 1.17
CA SER A 193 22.90 -18.71 0.43
C SER A 193 22.10 -18.58 -0.88
N SER A 194 22.43 -19.40 -1.88
CA SER A 194 21.83 -19.31 -3.22
C SER A 194 20.30 -19.47 -3.19
N GLY A 195 19.79 -20.44 -2.42
CA GLY A 195 18.36 -20.67 -2.23
C GLY A 195 17.66 -19.46 -1.62
N MET A 196 18.12 -18.97 -0.48
CA MET A 196 17.52 -17.81 0.19
C MET A 196 17.55 -16.54 -0.67
N ARG A 197 18.60 -16.38 -1.49
CA ARG A 197 18.69 -15.27 -2.44
C ARG A 197 17.65 -15.38 -3.54
N SER A 198 17.44 -16.59 -4.06
CA SER A 198 16.39 -16.86 -5.05
C SER A 198 15.01 -16.55 -4.49
N ASP A 199 14.73 -16.99 -3.26
CA ASP A 199 13.45 -16.74 -2.58
C ASP A 199 13.21 -15.24 -2.37
N SER A 200 14.23 -14.49 -1.94
CA SER A 200 14.11 -13.05 -1.77
C SER A 200 13.82 -12.32 -3.09
N ARG A 201 14.43 -12.77 -4.19
CA ARG A 201 14.16 -12.24 -5.54
C ARG A 201 12.74 -12.57 -6.03
N ALA A 202 12.26 -13.77 -5.73
CA ALA A 202 10.90 -14.18 -6.07
C ALA A 202 9.86 -13.36 -5.28
N HIS A 203 10.06 -13.18 -3.97
CA HIS A 203 9.16 -12.39 -3.13
C HIS A 203 9.05 -10.93 -3.58
N ILE A 204 10.17 -10.29 -3.94
CA ILE A 204 10.12 -8.89 -4.38
C ILE A 204 9.44 -8.76 -5.75
N LEU A 205 9.64 -9.73 -6.65
CA LEU A 205 8.95 -9.78 -7.93
C LEU A 205 7.44 -10.00 -7.74
N ILE A 206 7.03 -10.94 -6.88
CA ILE A 206 5.63 -11.18 -6.54
C ILE A 206 5.01 -9.90 -5.95
N THR A 207 5.73 -9.21 -5.07
CA THR A 207 5.28 -7.93 -4.50
C THR A 207 5.07 -6.87 -5.59
N ALA A 208 6.00 -6.77 -6.54
CA ALA A 208 5.90 -5.84 -7.67
C ALA A 208 4.67 -6.17 -8.53
N VAL A 209 4.53 -7.42 -8.95
CA VAL A 209 3.39 -7.90 -9.76
C VAL A 209 2.07 -7.64 -9.04
N ALA A 210 1.95 -8.04 -7.77
CA ALA A 210 0.74 -7.83 -6.97
C ALA A 210 0.38 -6.35 -6.84
N SER A 211 1.37 -5.48 -6.59
CA SER A 211 1.14 -4.03 -6.49
C SER A 211 0.65 -3.40 -7.79
N ILE A 212 0.99 -4.00 -8.94
CA ILE A 212 0.53 -3.56 -10.26
C ILE A 212 -0.86 -4.13 -10.55
N THR A 213 -1.07 -5.43 -10.35
CA THR A 213 -2.25 -6.15 -10.85
C THR A 213 -3.48 -6.06 -9.95
N ILE A 214 -3.33 -6.09 -8.62
CA ILE A 214 -4.48 -6.08 -7.69
C ILE A 214 -5.39 -4.87 -7.90
N PRO A 215 -4.89 -3.63 -8.04
CA PRO A 215 -5.75 -2.48 -8.30
C PRO A 215 -6.65 -2.64 -9.54
N TRP A 216 -6.15 -3.25 -10.62
CA TRP A 216 -6.90 -3.45 -11.87
C TRP A 216 -8.09 -4.38 -11.73
N ILE A 217 -8.11 -5.27 -10.73
CA ILE A 217 -9.28 -6.10 -10.42
C ILE A 217 -10.49 -5.19 -10.15
N THR A 218 -10.28 -4.05 -9.50
CA THR A 218 -11.32 -3.04 -9.27
C THR A 218 -11.89 -2.49 -10.57
N VAL A 219 -11.03 -2.21 -11.57
CA VAL A 219 -11.47 -1.72 -12.89
C VAL A 219 -12.27 -2.78 -13.62
N ALA A 220 -11.83 -4.04 -13.58
CA ALA A 220 -12.56 -5.14 -14.20
C ALA A 220 -13.95 -5.31 -13.57
N ILE A 221 -14.03 -5.35 -12.24
CA ILE A 221 -15.32 -5.42 -11.53
C ILE A 221 -16.20 -4.23 -11.90
N ALA A 222 -15.65 -3.01 -11.90
CA ALA A 222 -16.36 -1.80 -12.29
C ALA A 222 -16.92 -1.90 -13.71
N TYR A 223 -16.15 -2.41 -14.66
CA TYR A 223 -16.55 -2.47 -16.06
C TYR A 223 -17.62 -3.53 -16.33
N PHE A 224 -17.52 -4.69 -15.69
CA PHE A 224 -18.43 -5.82 -15.90
C PHE A 224 -19.68 -5.79 -15.03
N THR A 225 -19.77 -4.88 -14.06
CA THR A 225 -20.97 -4.70 -13.24
C THR A 225 -21.90 -3.69 -13.93
N PRO A 226 -23.08 -4.09 -14.45
CA PRO A 226 -24.08 -3.14 -14.96
C PRO A 226 -24.65 -2.26 -13.82
N PRO A 227 -25.30 -1.11 -14.11
CA PRO A 227 -25.63 -0.48 -15.41
C PRO A 227 -24.55 0.40 -16.07
N VAL A 228 -24.84 0.99 -17.25
CA VAL A 228 -23.92 1.75 -18.15
C VAL A 228 -23.02 2.79 -17.45
N SER A 229 -23.52 3.51 -16.44
CA SER A 229 -22.73 4.50 -15.69
C SER A 229 -21.49 3.92 -15.00
N PHE A 230 -21.48 2.61 -14.75
CA PHE A 230 -20.33 1.91 -14.19
C PHE A 230 -19.14 1.90 -15.15
N ALA A 231 -19.37 2.02 -16.47
CA ALA A 231 -18.32 2.25 -17.44
C ALA A 231 -17.66 3.64 -17.28
N CYS A 232 -18.40 4.67 -16.81
CA CYS A 232 -17.81 5.96 -16.46
C CYS A 232 -16.92 5.84 -15.21
N ARG A 233 -17.39 5.06 -14.23
CA ARG A 233 -16.63 4.81 -12.99
C ARG A 233 -15.37 3.98 -13.25
N SER A 234 -15.44 2.97 -14.12
CA SER A 234 -14.28 2.16 -14.51
C SER A 234 -13.22 3.01 -15.19
N LYS A 235 -13.60 3.95 -16.08
CA LYS A 235 -12.69 4.94 -16.67
C LYS A 235 -12.00 5.80 -15.61
N PHE A 236 -12.73 6.25 -14.59
CA PHE A 236 -12.14 7.03 -13.49
C PHE A 236 -11.15 6.17 -12.68
N LEU A 237 -11.51 4.92 -12.36
CA LEU A 237 -10.65 3.97 -11.66
C LEU A 237 -9.39 3.59 -12.47
N THR A 238 -9.49 3.55 -13.80
CA THR A 238 -8.35 3.33 -14.70
C THR A 238 -7.26 4.37 -14.47
N ILE A 239 -7.61 5.63 -14.17
CA ILE A 239 -6.62 6.69 -13.89
C ILE A 239 -5.73 6.31 -12.70
N PHE A 240 -6.31 5.85 -11.58
CA PHE A 240 -5.54 5.37 -10.43
C PHE A 240 -4.62 4.21 -10.80
N CYS A 241 -5.19 3.21 -11.47
CA CYS A 241 -4.47 1.98 -11.81
C CYS A 241 -3.32 2.25 -12.78
N SER A 242 -3.50 3.17 -13.74
CA SER A 242 -2.45 3.61 -14.66
C SER A 242 -1.31 4.31 -13.91
N ILE A 243 -1.61 5.28 -13.02
CA ILE A 243 -0.60 5.97 -12.22
C ILE A 243 0.19 4.97 -11.37
N TRP A 244 -0.51 4.08 -10.65
CA TRP A 244 0.14 3.08 -9.81
C TRP A 244 0.96 2.08 -10.62
N SER A 245 0.45 1.58 -11.75
CA SER A 245 1.19 0.64 -12.61
C SER A 245 2.49 1.24 -13.11
N PHE A 246 2.44 2.47 -13.61
CA PHE A 246 3.62 3.19 -14.08
C PHE A 246 4.63 3.42 -12.95
N ASN A 247 4.17 3.95 -11.80
CA ASN A 247 5.05 4.25 -10.68
C ASN A 247 5.64 3.00 -10.03
N ASN A 248 4.86 1.93 -9.86
CA ASN A 248 5.33 0.66 -9.31
C ASN A 248 6.36 0.01 -10.24
N THR A 249 6.19 0.12 -11.56
CA THR A 249 7.18 -0.35 -12.54
C THR A 249 8.49 0.43 -12.42
N ILE A 250 8.44 1.77 -12.37
CA ILE A 250 9.64 2.60 -12.15
C ILE A 250 10.33 2.26 -10.84
N ALA A 251 9.57 2.08 -9.76
CA ALA A 251 10.11 1.74 -8.45
C ALA A 251 10.78 0.36 -8.46
N TYR A 252 10.18 -0.61 -9.13
CA TYR A 252 10.77 -1.94 -9.29
C TYR A 252 12.07 -1.91 -10.10
N ILE A 253 12.12 -1.17 -11.21
CA ILE A 253 13.34 -0.96 -11.99
C ILE A 253 14.41 -0.27 -11.14
N SER A 254 14.06 0.78 -10.39
CA SER A 254 14.96 1.45 -9.44
C SER A 254 15.52 0.47 -8.42
N HIS A 255 14.68 -0.42 -7.90
CA HIS A 255 15.07 -1.44 -6.96
C HIS A 255 16.04 -2.48 -7.55
N ILE A 256 15.84 -2.89 -8.82
CA ILE A 256 16.77 -3.75 -9.57
C ILE A 256 18.11 -3.05 -9.82
N VAL A 257 18.11 -1.76 -10.13
CA VAL A 257 19.35 -0.99 -10.39
C VAL A 257 20.19 -0.82 -9.11
N GLY A 258 19.56 -0.91 -7.95
CA GLY A 258 20.21 -0.80 -6.64
C GLY A 258 20.05 0.58 -6.04
N GLU A 259 19.43 0.62 -4.86
CA GLU A 259 19.07 1.86 -4.18
C GLU A 259 20.04 2.11 -3.02
N LYS A 260 20.55 3.34 -2.92
CA LYS A 260 21.39 3.75 -1.78
C LYS A 260 20.59 4.08 -0.53
N THR A 261 19.35 4.54 -0.66
CA THR A 261 18.47 4.92 0.45
C THR A 261 17.05 4.41 0.20
N VAL A 262 16.22 4.35 1.24
CA VAL A 262 14.80 3.97 1.13
C VAL A 262 14.00 4.92 0.23
N ARG A 263 14.38 6.19 0.17
CA ARG A 263 13.73 7.18 -0.70
C ARG A 263 14.20 7.06 -2.15
N GLY A 264 15.29 6.34 -2.41
CA GLY A 264 15.92 6.25 -3.72
C GLY A 264 16.52 7.59 -4.15
N ARG A 265 16.48 7.86 -5.46
CA ARG A 265 16.94 9.15 -6.02
C ARG A 265 15.93 10.26 -5.70
N SER A 266 16.41 11.48 -5.48
CA SER A 266 15.59 12.65 -5.14
C SER A 266 14.45 12.89 -6.15
N VAL A 267 14.75 12.81 -7.46
CA VAL A 267 13.76 13.00 -8.53
C VAL A 267 12.62 11.97 -8.45
N ILE A 268 12.96 10.69 -8.27
CA ILE A 268 11.99 9.61 -8.11
C ILE A 268 11.15 9.82 -6.85
N HIS A 269 11.79 10.27 -5.76
CA HIS A 269 11.08 10.59 -4.53
C HIS A 269 10.06 11.71 -4.70
N SER A 270 10.47 12.84 -5.27
CA SER A 270 9.58 13.97 -5.55
C SER A 270 8.43 13.58 -6.48
N TRP A 271 8.71 12.79 -7.53
CA TRP A 271 7.70 12.30 -8.46
C TRP A 271 6.64 11.41 -7.79
N PHE A 272 7.05 10.46 -6.95
CA PHE A 272 6.12 9.60 -6.22
C PHE A 272 5.31 10.39 -5.18
N CYS A 273 5.91 11.36 -4.49
CA CYS A 273 5.19 12.24 -3.58
C CYS A 273 4.13 13.08 -4.32
N PHE A 274 4.49 13.67 -5.47
CA PHE A 274 3.56 14.42 -6.31
C PHE A 274 2.41 13.54 -6.80
N SER A 275 2.73 12.34 -7.32
CA SER A 275 1.71 11.36 -7.74
C SER A 275 0.78 10.99 -6.57
N GLY A 276 1.32 10.86 -5.36
CA GLY A 276 0.52 10.60 -4.15
C GLY A 276 -0.45 11.71 -3.80
N ILE A 277 -0.04 12.97 -3.96
CA ILE A 277 -0.93 14.12 -3.76
C ILE A 277 -2.06 14.08 -4.79
N VAL A 278 -1.74 13.81 -6.06
CA VAL A 278 -2.75 13.66 -7.13
C VAL A 278 -3.73 12.53 -6.78
N ILE A 279 -3.23 11.36 -6.37
CA ILE A 279 -4.08 10.24 -5.94
C ILE A 279 -4.94 10.61 -4.73
N ALA A 280 -4.41 11.34 -3.74
CA ALA A 280 -5.20 11.79 -2.59
C ALA A 280 -6.38 12.68 -3.02
N PHE A 281 -6.14 13.64 -3.92
CA PHE A 281 -7.22 14.47 -4.48
C PHE A 281 -8.23 13.62 -5.25
N LEU A 282 -7.77 12.68 -6.07
CA LEU A 282 -8.64 11.77 -6.80
C LEU A 282 -9.47 10.88 -5.86
N LEU A 283 -8.92 10.41 -4.73
CA LEU A 283 -9.65 9.64 -3.72
C LEU A 283 -10.74 10.48 -3.04
N VAL A 284 -10.43 11.73 -2.68
CA VAL A 284 -11.43 12.67 -2.12
C VAL A 284 -12.52 12.93 -3.14
N PHE A 285 -12.15 13.19 -4.39
CA PHE A 285 -13.10 13.41 -5.47
C PHE A 285 -13.97 12.17 -5.72
N LEU A 286 -13.39 10.97 -5.71
CA LEU A 286 -14.14 9.71 -5.80
C LEU A 286 -15.15 9.55 -4.67
N GLY A 287 -14.77 9.90 -3.43
CA GLY A 287 -15.66 9.89 -2.29
C GLY A 287 -16.85 10.85 -2.46
N ILE A 288 -16.61 12.06 -2.96
CA ILE A 288 -17.68 13.02 -3.29
C ILE A 288 -18.60 12.47 -4.38
N LEU A 289 -18.03 11.94 -5.46
CA LEU A 289 -18.76 11.34 -6.57
C LEU A 289 -19.58 10.12 -6.15
N SER A 290 -19.14 9.39 -5.13
CA SER A 290 -19.85 8.20 -4.61
C SER A 290 -21.06 8.56 -3.76
N ASN A 291 -21.12 9.77 -3.18
CA ASN A 291 -22.22 10.22 -2.33
C ASN A 291 -23.39 10.84 -3.12
N GLY A 292 -23.25 11.10 -4.42
CA GLY A 292 -24.31 11.67 -5.24
C GLY A 292 -24.22 11.23 -6.70
N PRO A 293 -25.06 10.29 -7.16
CA PRO A 293 -25.06 9.78 -8.54
C PRO A 293 -25.21 10.89 -9.61
N SER A 294 -25.91 11.98 -9.28
CA SER A 294 -26.07 13.14 -10.16
C SER A 294 -24.76 13.83 -10.52
N TRP A 295 -23.75 13.79 -9.64
CA TRP A 295 -22.44 14.39 -9.93
C TRP A 295 -21.74 13.71 -11.11
N TRP A 296 -21.91 12.39 -11.28
CA TRP A 296 -21.37 11.68 -12.44
C TRP A 296 -22.00 12.19 -13.73
N VAL A 297 -23.30 12.44 -13.75
CA VAL A 297 -24.02 12.95 -14.92
C VAL A 297 -23.61 14.39 -15.22
N THR A 298 -23.50 15.24 -14.21
CA THR A 298 -23.10 16.64 -14.38
C THR A 298 -21.69 16.78 -14.94
N LEU A 299 -20.75 15.94 -14.50
CA LEU A 299 -19.33 16.08 -14.87
C LEU A 299 -18.95 15.29 -16.12
N PHE A 300 -19.57 14.13 -16.35
CA PHE A 300 -19.21 13.22 -17.43
C PHE A 300 -20.33 13.05 -18.48
N GLY A 301 -21.47 13.72 -18.29
CA GLY A 301 -22.58 13.81 -19.24
C GLY A 301 -23.65 12.72 -19.07
N LYS A 302 -24.71 12.81 -19.90
CA LYS A 302 -25.88 11.92 -19.88
C LYS A 302 -25.55 10.43 -20.08
N GLY A 303 -24.39 10.12 -20.68
CA GLY A 303 -23.94 8.73 -20.83
C GLY A 303 -23.63 8.04 -19.50
N CYS A 304 -23.49 8.79 -18.40
CA CYS A 304 -23.31 8.27 -17.05
C CYS A 304 -24.61 8.27 -16.23
N ASP A 305 -25.75 8.57 -16.86
CA ASP A 305 -27.05 8.54 -16.21
C ASP A 305 -27.53 7.09 -16.05
N VAL A 306 -28.07 6.77 -14.87
CA VAL A 306 -28.64 5.47 -14.52
C VAL A 306 -30.15 5.51 -14.39
N SER A 307 -30.76 6.69 -14.43
CA SER A 307 -32.20 6.88 -14.17
C SER A 307 -33.09 6.04 -15.09
N SER A 308 -32.67 5.81 -16.34
CA SER A 308 -33.42 5.00 -17.31
C SER A 308 -33.30 3.49 -17.11
N VAL A 309 -32.29 3.02 -16.36
CA VAL A 309 -32.03 1.59 -16.10
C VAL A 309 -32.45 1.22 -14.68
N CYS A 310 -32.43 2.20 -13.78
CA CYS A 310 -32.76 2.09 -12.37
C CYS A 310 -34.11 2.74 -12.10
N THR A 311 -35.18 2.20 -12.68
CA THR A 311 -36.54 2.62 -12.37
C THR A 311 -37.08 1.76 -11.23
N ASN A 312 -37.28 2.39 -10.07
CA ASN A 312 -37.86 1.87 -8.82
C ASN A 312 -36.89 1.12 -7.88
N GLY A 313 -36.42 1.86 -6.88
CA GLY A 313 -36.23 1.40 -5.51
C GLY A 313 -36.95 2.36 -4.59
#